data_AF-A0A6G1R0Z0-F1
#
_entry.id   AF-A0A6G1R0Z0-F1
#
_cell.length_a   1.000
_cell.length_b   1.000
_cell.length_c   1.000
_cell.angle_alpha   90.00
_cell.angle_beta   90.00
_cell.angle_gamma   90.00
#
_symmetry.space_group_name_H-M   'P 1'
#
loop_
_entity.id
_entity.type
_entity.pdbx_description
1 polymer ?
#
loop_
_entity_poly.entity_id
_entity_poly.type
_entity_poly.pdbx_seq_one_letter_code
_entity_poly.pdbx_strand_id
1 'polypeptide(L)'
;MRRLALFLLPCAVAVLVHLWLAQRPSSTPLDNNTHSDGGLPFYEVLVGVLSARHHYQLRQAIRETWLGYLRDHPHFKQRVGVKFIVGEYGCPIPEEDREDPYSCSLLNFTDPVSGQDAEIEIVTVSDPSVLVPSDVSAIALDFKVLHPVVITRLGVFPSGTRPELQSNVTVKLLQLDQEEAVVTARFSAISTGTMVNGMWYKPVEQFILPKGFEGTLVWESLDSAGLTTVNSSSVQLNNGGGVLKISSIAEDILPHRSALGFPGLAGGFTFTIYDGDGLSGLLRGRQARMEHHASRLKREDAALKQESLRHGDVVFVDVVDTYRNVPSKLLQFYKWSVGNADFNLLLKTDDDCYIDVDSVLMKIDHKGLKRSNFWWGNFRQSWAVDRIGKWQELEYPSPAYPAFACGSGYVVSFDLVQWLASNAEKLKAYQGEDVSMGIWMAAVGPQKYQDPGWLCEKECYVDMLSSPQHTAEELHILWDRKRACGDPCGCP
;
A
#
# COMPACT_ATOMS: atom_id res chain seq x y z
N MET A 1 -60.56 -11.28 27.16
CA MET A 1 -59.64 -10.12 27.04
C MET A 1 -58.34 -10.33 27.84
N ARG A 2 -57.56 -11.39 27.56
CA ARG A 2 -56.27 -11.66 28.23
C ARG A 2 -55.19 -12.28 27.31
N ARG A 3 -55.42 -12.31 25.99
CA ARG A 3 -54.50 -12.90 25.00
C ARG A 3 -54.02 -11.94 23.90
N LEU A 4 -54.40 -10.66 23.93
CA LEU A 4 -53.82 -9.63 23.04
C LEU A 4 -52.61 -8.90 23.66
N ALA A 5 -52.42 -8.96 24.98
CA ALA A 5 -51.34 -8.22 25.66
C ALA A 5 -49.95 -8.86 25.48
N LEU A 6 -49.86 -10.14 25.14
CA LEU A 6 -48.59 -10.87 25.00
C LEU A 6 -47.89 -10.65 23.65
N PHE A 7 -48.59 -10.17 22.62
CA PHE A 7 -48.00 -9.89 21.31
C PHE A 7 -47.56 -8.42 21.12
N LEU A 8 -47.99 -7.51 21.99
CA LEU A 8 -47.61 -6.09 21.92
C LEU A 8 -46.36 -5.74 22.76
N LEU A 9 -45.98 -6.60 23.72
CA LEU A 9 -44.79 -6.40 24.55
C LEU A 9 -43.47 -6.38 23.76
N PRO A 10 -43.17 -7.32 22.83
CA PRO A 10 -41.90 -7.31 22.12
C PRO A 10 -41.78 -6.13 21.14
N CYS A 11 -42.89 -5.68 20.53
CA CYS A 11 -42.90 -4.49 19.68
C CYS A 11 -42.70 -3.20 20.48
N ALA A 12 -43.30 -3.07 21.66
CA ALA A 12 -43.10 -1.91 22.52
C ALA A 12 -41.67 -1.82 23.06
N VAL A 13 -41.05 -2.97 23.41
CA VAL A 13 -39.65 -3.03 23.85
C VAL A 13 -38.70 -2.67 22.70
N ALA A 14 -38.96 -3.14 21.48
CA ALA A 14 -38.15 -2.78 20.30
C ALA A 14 -38.19 -1.27 19.99
N VAL A 15 -39.37 -0.64 20.08
CA VAL A 15 -39.52 0.81 19.88
C VAL A 15 -38.83 1.60 20.99
N LEU A 16 -38.93 1.15 22.24
CA LEU A 16 -38.25 1.80 23.37
C LEU A 16 -36.72 1.64 23.31
N VAL A 17 -36.20 0.50 22.85
CA VAL A 17 -34.76 0.28 22.65
C VAL A 17 -34.24 1.13 21.48
N HIS A 18 -35.00 1.27 20.39
CA HIS A 18 -34.64 2.16 19.29
C HIS A 18 -34.65 3.64 19.70
N LEU A 19 -35.64 4.07 20.48
CA LEU A 19 -35.70 5.43 21.01
C LEU A 19 -34.59 5.70 22.04
N TRP A 20 -34.21 4.70 22.84
CA TRP A 20 -33.11 4.81 23.81
C TRP A 20 -31.73 4.83 23.14
N LEU A 21 -31.53 4.06 22.06
CA LEU A 21 -30.31 4.12 21.24
C LEU A 21 -30.21 5.45 20.47
N ALA A 22 -31.33 6.02 20.03
CA ALA A 22 -31.38 7.33 19.38
C ALA A 22 -31.16 8.51 20.35
N GLN A 23 -31.26 8.29 21.67
CA GLN A 23 -31.08 9.31 22.71
C GLN A 23 -29.72 9.23 23.43
N ARG A 24 -28.80 8.36 23.00
CA ARG A 24 -27.43 8.38 23.55
C ARG A 24 -26.70 9.65 23.06
N PRO A 25 -26.21 10.52 23.96
CA PRO A 25 -25.29 11.57 23.57
C PRO A 25 -23.98 10.88 23.15
N SER A 26 -23.52 11.10 21.91
CA SER A 26 -22.17 10.72 21.53
C SER A 26 -21.21 11.64 22.29
N SER A 27 -20.56 11.10 23.31
CA SER A 27 -19.47 11.77 24.01
C SER A 27 -18.19 11.65 23.17
N THR A 28 -18.06 12.52 22.18
CA THR A 28 -16.78 12.96 21.60
C THR A 28 -16.80 14.49 21.61
N PRO A 29 -15.73 15.18 22.03
CA PRO A 29 -15.75 16.64 22.08
C PRO A 29 -15.69 17.17 20.66
N LEU A 30 -16.84 17.61 20.14
CA LEU A 30 -16.89 18.52 19.01
C LEU A 30 -16.38 19.88 19.49
N ASP A 31 -15.27 20.31 18.93
CA ASP A 31 -14.77 21.66 19.08
C ASP A 31 -15.89 22.65 18.79
N ASN A 32 -16.21 23.43 19.82
CA ASN A 32 -17.27 24.41 19.82
C ASN A 32 -16.77 25.67 19.13
N ASN A 33 -16.58 25.62 17.81
CA ASN A 33 -16.41 26.80 16.98
C ASN A 33 -17.78 27.21 16.43
N THR A 34 -18.30 28.29 17.01
CA THR A 34 -19.30 29.20 16.46
C THR A 34 -19.63 28.94 14.98
N HIS A 35 -20.79 28.30 14.74
CA HIS A 35 -21.46 28.39 13.45
C HIS A 35 -21.82 29.85 13.21
N SER A 36 -20.95 30.56 12.49
CA SER A 36 -21.32 31.73 11.73
C SER A 36 -22.33 31.30 10.67
N ASP A 37 -23.45 32.02 10.59
CA ASP A 37 -24.54 31.91 9.60
C ASP A 37 -24.11 32.30 8.17
N GLY A 38 -22.90 31.91 7.76
CA GLY A 38 -22.34 32.12 6.43
C GLY A 38 -22.31 30.81 5.65
N GLY A 39 -22.76 30.84 4.39
CA GLY A 39 -22.67 29.68 3.48
C GLY A 39 -21.23 29.18 3.31
N LEU A 40 -21.10 27.94 2.84
CA LEU A 40 -19.79 27.33 2.54
C LEU A 40 -19.02 28.19 1.52
N PRO A 41 -17.67 28.23 1.60
CA PRO A 41 -16.88 28.88 0.57
C PRO A 41 -17.07 28.17 -0.77
N PHE A 42 -17.32 28.95 -1.83
CA PHE A 42 -17.49 28.42 -3.18
C PHE A 42 -16.18 28.54 -3.99
N TYR A 43 -15.83 27.47 -4.70
CA TYR A 43 -14.71 27.41 -5.64
C TYR A 43 -15.17 26.84 -6.99
N GLU A 44 -14.67 27.37 -8.10
CA GLU A 44 -14.83 26.68 -9.39
C GLU A 44 -13.97 25.41 -9.42
N VAL A 45 -12.74 25.49 -8.90
CA VAL A 45 -11.82 24.36 -8.76
C VAL A 45 -11.27 24.34 -7.33
N LEU A 46 -11.49 23.23 -6.62
CA LEU A 46 -10.82 22.94 -5.37
C LEU A 46 -9.61 22.03 -5.63
N VAL A 47 -8.41 22.51 -5.32
CA VAL A 47 -7.16 21.75 -5.45
C VAL A 47 -6.83 21.09 -4.11
N GLY A 48 -6.73 19.77 -4.12
CA GLY A 48 -6.20 18.96 -3.02
C GLY A 48 -4.77 18.52 -3.32
N VAL A 49 -3.82 18.98 -2.50
CA VAL A 49 -2.39 18.62 -2.61
C VAL A 49 -2.06 17.59 -1.53
N LEU A 50 -1.82 16.33 -1.90
CA LEU A 50 -1.37 15.32 -0.93
C LEU A 50 0.05 15.66 -0.49
N SER A 51 0.26 15.76 0.82
CA SER A 51 1.56 16.17 1.38
C SER A 51 1.90 15.38 2.63
N ALA A 52 3.11 14.83 2.72
CA ALA A 52 3.54 14.15 3.94
C ALA A 52 3.80 15.17 5.07
N ARG A 53 3.61 14.76 6.31
CA ARG A 53 3.79 15.60 7.51
C ARG A 53 5.08 16.43 7.50
N HIS A 54 6.21 15.78 7.21
CA HIS A 54 7.54 16.39 7.21
C HIS A 54 7.88 17.22 5.95
N HIS A 55 7.02 17.26 4.92
CA HIS A 55 7.26 17.97 3.66
C HIS A 55 7.03 19.50 3.73
N TYR A 56 7.44 20.16 4.82
CA TYR A 56 7.27 21.60 4.98
C TYR A 56 7.89 22.40 3.82
N GLN A 57 9.09 22.00 3.37
CA GLN A 57 9.80 22.70 2.29
C GLN A 57 9.06 22.62 0.94
N LEU A 58 8.44 21.47 0.62
CA LEU A 58 7.66 21.30 -0.62
C LEU A 58 6.37 22.13 -0.56
N ARG A 59 5.64 22.10 0.56
CA ARG A 59 4.48 22.97 0.76
C ARG A 59 4.84 24.45 0.65
N GLN A 60 5.98 24.84 1.22
CA GLN A 60 6.48 26.20 1.12
C GLN A 60 6.84 26.59 -0.32
N ALA A 61 7.53 25.72 -1.06
CA ALA A 61 7.83 25.95 -2.47
C ALA A 61 6.57 26.14 -3.30
N ILE A 62 5.53 25.33 -3.09
CA ILE A 62 4.23 25.51 -3.75
C ILE A 62 3.63 26.88 -3.40
N ARG A 63 3.61 27.27 -2.12
CA ARG A 63 3.10 28.60 -1.68
C ARG A 63 3.84 29.76 -2.32
N GLU A 64 5.14 29.61 -2.56
CA GLU A 64 6.00 30.64 -3.15
C GLU A 64 5.99 30.63 -4.69
N THR A 65 5.41 29.60 -5.31
CA THR A 65 5.32 29.44 -6.77
C THR A 65 3.88 29.59 -7.26
N TRP A 66 3.27 28.53 -7.80
CA TRP A 66 1.99 28.58 -8.48
C TRP A 66 0.82 28.88 -7.52
N LEU A 67 0.88 28.47 -6.25
CA LEU A 67 -0.15 28.83 -5.28
C LEU A 67 -0.07 30.32 -4.91
N GLY A 68 1.13 30.86 -4.74
CA GLY A 68 1.32 32.30 -4.52
C GLY A 68 0.74 33.11 -5.66
N TYR A 69 1.05 32.70 -6.90
CA TYR A 69 0.45 33.28 -8.09
C TYR A 69 -1.09 33.25 -8.09
N LEU A 70 -1.71 32.10 -7.77
CA LEU A 70 -3.18 32.01 -7.70
C LEU A 70 -3.79 32.98 -6.67
N ARG A 71 -3.13 33.18 -5.52
CA ARG A 71 -3.61 34.07 -4.44
C ARG A 71 -3.57 35.54 -4.83
N ASP A 72 -2.56 35.94 -5.58
CA ASP A 72 -2.37 37.32 -5.99
C ASP A 72 -3.09 37.65 -7.31
N HIS A 73 -3.44 36.64 -8.11
CA HIS A 73 -4.08 36.83 -9.41
C HIS A 73 -5.54 37.33 -9.27
N PRO A 74 -5.92 38.45 -9.90
CA PRO A 74 -7.21 39.12 -9.67
C PRO A 74 -8.41 38.23 -10.05
N HIS A 75 -8.25 37.37 -11.06
CA HIS A 75 -9.30 36.47 -11.53
C HIS A 75 -9.30 35.10 -10.83
N PHE A 76 -8.16 34.59 -10.37
CA PHE A 76 -8.08 33.21 -9.86
C PHE A 76 -8.28 33.12 -8.35
N LYS A 77 -7.94 34.16 -7.59
CA LYS A 77 -8.04 34.17 -6.13
C LYS A 77 -9.43 33.86 -5.57
N GLN A 78 -10.48 34.10 -6.36
CA GLN A 78 -11.88 33.78 -6.01
C GLN A 78 -12.41 32.52 -6.70
N ARG A 79 -11.70 32.01 -7.72
CA ARG A 79 -12.11 30.82 -8.50
C ARG A 79 -11.50 29.53 -7.95
N VAL A 80 -10.28 29.60 -7.41
CA VAL A 80 -9.51 28.41 -7.03
C VAL A 80 -9.24 28.39 -5.53
N GLY A 81 -9.66 27.31 -4.87
CA GLY A 81 -9.27 27.00 -3.50
C GLY A 81 -8.15 25.98 -3.51
N VAL A 82 -7.14 26.12 -2.65
CA VAL A 82 -6.05 25.13 -2.54
C VAL A 82 -5.91 24.69 -1.09
N LYS A 83 -5.81 23.38 -0.88
CA LYS A 83 -5.65 22.75 0.43
C LYS A 83 -4.58 21.67 0.40
N PHE A 84 -3.63 21.75 1.32
CA PHE A 84 -2.68 20.67 1.60
C PHE A 84 -3.35 19.62 2.50
N ILE A 85 -3.32 18.37 2.08
CA ILE A 85 -3.91 17.24 2.77
C ILE A 85 -2.81 16.56 3.56
N VAL A 86 -2.93 16.54 4.88
CA VAL A 86 -1.93 15.95 5.80
C VAL A 86 -2.66 14.99 6.73
N GLY A 87 -2.12 13.78 6.93
CA GLY A 87 -2.69 12.85 7.91
C GLY A 87 -2.51 13.41 9.31
N GLU A 88 -3.52 13.31 10.17
CA GLU A 88 -3.53 13.87 11.51
C GLU A 88 -2.50 13.21 12.44
N TYR A 89 -2.20 11.93 12.21
CA TYR A 89 -1.29 11.15 13.05
C TYR A 89 -0.02 10.78 12.31
N GLY A 90 1.13 10.91 12.96
CA GLY A 90 2.38 10.30 12.49
C GLY A 90 2.43 8.82 12.90
N CYS A 91 3.12 7.99 12.12
CA CYS A 91 3.28 6.58 12.49
C CYS A 91 4.10 6.46 13.80
N PRO A 92 3.57 5.85 14.88
CA PRO A 92 4.26 5.76 16.17
C PRO A 92 5.47 4.81 16.15
N ILE A 93 5.70 4.09 15.06
CA ILE A 93 6.78 3.11 14.91
C ILE A 93 7.96 3.76 14.16
N PRO A 94 9.18 3.75 14.72
CA PRO A 94 10.41 4.14 14.02
C PRO A 94 10.61 3.30 12.76
N GLU A 95 11.18 3.85 11.70
CA GLU A 95 11.34 3.16 10.40
C GLU A 95 12.13 1.84 10.52
N GLU A 96 13.13 1.81 11.40
CA GLU A 96 13.98 0.66 11.68
C GLU A 96 13.19 -0.52 12.27
N ASP A 97 12.11 -0.21 12.99
CA ASP A 97 11.22 -1.18 13.65
C ASP A 97 9.97 -1.52 12.82
N ARG A 98 9.87 -1.02 11.57
CA ARG A 98 8.76 -1.34 10.66
C ARG A 98 9.03 -2.58 9.80
N GLU A 99 7.96 -3.34 9.51
CA GLU A 99 7.98 -4.46 8.55
C GLU A 99 8.45 -4.00 7.17
N ASP A 100 7.94 -2.85 6.72
CA ASP A 100 8.33 -2.20 5.48
C ASP A 100 8.32 -0.67 5.68
N PRO A 101 9.09 0.11 4.88
CA PRO A 101 9.17 1.56 5.06
C PRO A 101 7.89 2.30 4.69
N TYR A 102 6.93 1.65 4.03
CA TYR A 102 5.74 2.27 3.46
C TYR A 102 4.51 2.17 4.37
N SER A 103 4.50 1.23 5.32
CA SER A 103 3.41 0.99 6.27
C SER A 103 3.72 1.49 7.68
N CYS A 104 2.82 1.21 8.63
CA CYS A 104 3.03 1.44 10.07
C CYS A 104 2.85 0.14 10.87
N SER A 105 3.44 -0.95 10.37
CA SER A 105 3.38 -2.28 11.00
C SER A 105 4.66 -2.60 11.76
N LEU A 106 4.55 -3.05 13.01
CA LEU A 106 5.70 -3.36 13.87
C LEU A 106 6.37 -4.68 13.46
N LEU A 107 7.70 -4.71 13.42
CA LEU A 107 8.47 -5.96 13.37
C LEU A 107 8.24 -6.80 14.62
N ASN A 108 7.43 -7.83 14.49
CA ASN A 108 7.11 -8.75 15.58
C ASN A 108 8.17 -9.86 15.72
N PHE A 109 9.38 -9.46 16.12
CA PHE A 109 10.46 -10.40 16.39
C PHE A 109 10.42 -10.88 17.84
N THR A 110 10.66 -12.17 18.04
CA THR A 110 11.02 -12.75 19.33
C THR A 110 12.54 -12.93 19.41
N ASP A 111 13.08 -12.96 20.62
CA ASP A 111 14.50 -13.27 20.83
C ASP A 111 14.82 -14.62 20.15
N PRO A 112 15.82 -14.70 19.25
CA PRO A 112 16.15 -15.95 18.59
C PRO A 112 16.45 -17.03 19.64
N VAL A 113 15.67 -18.10 19.60
CA VAL A 113 15.88 -19.24 20.48
C VAL A 113 17.16 -19.96 20.03
N SER A 114 18.24 -19.72 20.79
CA SER A 114 19.51 -20.44 20.78
C SER A 114 20.52 -20.10 19.66
N GLY A 115 21.61 -19.42 20.04
CA GLY A 115 22.95 -19.49 19.41
C GLY A 115 23.11 -18.85 18.02
N GLN A 116 24.26 -18.23 17.76
CA GLN A 116 24.56 -17.50 16.51
C GLN A 116 24.57 -18.35 15.22
N ASP A 117 24.42 -19.68 15.30
CA ASP A 117 24.51 -20.58 14.14
C ASP A 117 23.48 -21.72 14.19
N ALA A 118 22.40 -21.59 14.97
CA ALA A 118 21.36 -22.61 14.97
C ALA A 118 20.69 -22.67 13.59
N GLU A 119 20.82 -23.82 12.94
CA GLU A 119 20.11 -24.11 11.70
C GLU A 119 18.62 -24.33 12.03
N ILE A 120 17.76 -23.52 11.41
CA ILE A 120 16.32 -23.50 11.63
C ILE A 120 15.64 -24.20 10.46
N GLU A 121 14.81 -25.20 10.75
CA GLU A 121 13.94 -25.87 9.78
C GLU A 121 12.64 -25.10 9.63
N ILE A 122 12.32 -24.60 8.43
CA ILE A 122 11.08 -23.82 8.22
C ILE A 122 9.81 -24.64 8.40
N VAL A 123 9.85 -25.95 8.11
CA VAL A 123 8.68 -26.83 8.13
C VAL A 123 8.99 -28.04 8.97
N THR A 124 8.15 -28.28 9.97
CA THR A 124 8.15 -29.50 10.76
C THR A 124 6.84 -30.24 10.57
N VAL A 125 6.91 -31.52 10.20
CA VAL A 125 5.74 -32.41 10.06
C VAL A 125 5.60 -33.25 11.31
N SER A 126 4.50 -33.07 12.05
CA SER A 126 4.28 -33.79 13.31
C SER A 126 3.83 -35.23 13.10
N ASP A 127 3.13 -35.53 12.01
CA ASP A 127 2.64 -36.87 11.65
C ASP A 127 2.89 -37.16 10.17
N PRO A 128 3.84 -38.05 9.81
CA PRO A 128 4.13 -38.39 8.42
C PRO A 128 2.95 -38.97 7.63
N SER A 129 1.87 -39.41 8.31
CA SER A 129 0.67 -39.94 7.64
C SER A 129 -0.14 -38.87 6.89
N VAL A 130 0.09 -37.58 7.15
CA VAL A 130 -0.59 -36.49 6.45
C VAL A 130 -0.01 -36.17 5.07
N LEU A 131 1.10 -36.83 4.70
CA LEU A 131 1.74 -36.68 3.41
C LEU A 131 0.93 -37.41 2.31
N VAL A 132 0.55 -36.67 1.26
CA VAL A 132 -0.24 -37.19 0.13
C VAL A 132 0.44 -36.87 -1.21
N PRO A 133 0.33 -37.74 -2.23
CA PRO A 133 0.78 -37.43 -3.58
C PRO A 133 0.14 -36.14 -4.10
N SER A 134 0.89 -35.37 -4.90
CA SER A 134 0.38 -34.17 -5.55
C SER A 134 -0.40 -34.50 -6.83
N ASP A 135 -1.39 -33.67 -7.13
CA ASP A 135 -2.07 -33.69 -8.43
C ASP A 135 -1.44 -32.69 -9.43
N VAL A 136 -0.47 -31.89 -8.98
CA VAL A 136 0.22 -30.88 -9.79
C VAL A 136 1.71 -31.18 -9.91
N SER A 137 2.31 -30.74 -11.01
CA SER A 137 3.75 -30.94 -11.29
C SER A 137 4.65 -29.89 -10.64
N ALA A 138 4.08 -28.81 -10.08
CA ALA A 138 4.84 -27.75 -9.43
C ALA A 138 4.06 -27.12 -8.27
N ILE A 139 4.78 -26.85 -7.17
CA ILE A 139 4.27 -26.19 -5.97
C ILE A 139 5.23 -25.07 -5.58
N ALA A 140 4.69 -23.95 -5.10
CA ALA A 140 5.46 -22.77 -4.71
C ALA A 140 5.18 -22.37 -3.26
N LEU A 141 6.16 -21.73 -2.62
CA LEU A 141 6.01 -21.08 -1.32
C LEU A 141 6.68 -19.71 -1.37
N ASP A 142 5.89 -18.67 -1.15
CA ASP A 142 6.39 -17.29 -1.08
C ASP A 142 6.74 -16.90 0.35
N PHE A 143 7.86 -16.20 0.49
CA PHE A 143 8.26 -15.63 1.76
C PHE A 143 8.98 -14.30 1.58
N LYS A 144 8.94 -13.49 2.64
CA LYS A 144 9.64 -12.22 2.74
C LYS A 144 10.62 -12.25 3.91
N VAL A 145 11.82 -11.78 3.66
CA VAL A 145 12.87 -11.66 4.66
C VAL A 145 12.71 -10.33 5.40
N LEU A 146 12.44 -10.40 6.71
CA LEU A 146 12.28 -9.22 7.58
C LEU A 146 13.56 -8.88 8.34
N HIS A 147 14.49 -9.83 8.46
CA HIS A 147 15.86 -9.65 8.94
C HIS A 147 16.79 -10.58 8.15
N PRO A 148 18.04 -10.19 7.83
CA PRO A 148 18.92 -11.00 6.98
C PRO A 148 19.06 -12.46 7.43
N VAL A 149 19.00 -13.39 6.48
CA VAL A 149 19.14 -14.83 6.71
C VAL A 149 20.06 -15.47 5.67
N VAL A 150 20.58 -16.65 5.96
CA VAL A 150 21.33 -17.48 5.00
C VAL A 150 20.59 -18.81 4.83
N ILE A 151 20.19 -19.11 3.60
CA ILE A 151 19.60 -20.43 3.27
C ILE A 151 20.74 -21.46 3.22
N THR A 152 20.62 -22.54 3.99
CA THR A 152 21.68 -23.54 4.12
C THR A 152 21.36 -24.83 3.38
N ARG A 153 20.10 -25.28 3.38
CA ARG A 153 19.66 -26.50 2.67
C ARG A 153 18.28 -26.32 2.07
N LEU A 154 18.04 -26.99 0.95
CA LEU A 154 16.70 -27.19 0.39
C LEU A 154 16.25 -28.62 0.65
N GLY A 155 14.95 -28.83 0.84
CA GLY A 155 14.40 -30.13 1.19
C GLY A 155 13.09 -30.49 0.50
N VAL A 156 12.83 -31.80 0.44
CA VAL A 156 11.66 -32.43 -0.19
C VAL A 156 11.08 -33.50 0.72
N PHE A 157 9.76 -33.64 0.72
CA PHE A 157 9.11 -34.75 1.40
C PHE A 157 9.43 -36.11 0.73
N PRO A 158 9.52 -37.20 1.49
CA PRO A 158 9.65 -38.54 0.94
C PRO A 158 8.35 -38.98 0.23
N SER A 159 8.44 -39.96 -0.66
CA SER A 159 7.29 -40.52 -1.36
C SER A 159 6.50 -41.50 -0.48
N GLY A 160 5.36 -41.05 0.04
CA GLY A 160 4.46 -41.86 0.86
C GLY A 160 5.06 -42.25 2.22
N THR A 161 4.68 -43.42 2.75
CA THR A 161 5.11 -43.87 4.10
C THR A 161 6.51 -44.49 4.13
N ARG A 162 7.21 -44.57 2.99
CA ARG A 162 8.58 -45.12 2.90
C ARG A 162 9.57 -43.98 2.65
N PRO A 163 10.79 -44.06 3.23
CA PRO A 163 11.83 -43.05 3.03
C PRO A 163 12.52 -43.23 1.66
N GLU A 164 11.75 -43.17 0.57
CA GLU A 164 12.24 -43.32 -0.80
C GLU A 164 11.71 -42.15 -1.66
N LEU A 165 12.42 -41.82 -2.73
CA LEU A 165 11.95 -40.86 -3.75
C LEU A 165 11.61 -41.65 -5.01
N GLN A 166 10.34 -41.59 -5.44
CA GLN A 166 9.87 -42.30 -6.63
C GLN A 166 10.19 -41.56 -7.94
N SER A 167 10.27 -40.23 -7.88
CA SER A 167 10.49 -39.37 -9.03
C SER A 167 11.56 -38.32 -8.75
N ASN A 168 12.11 -37.75 -9.82
CA ASN A 168 13.06 -36.66 -9.70
C ASN A 168 12.33 -35.37 -9.33
N VAL A 169 12.82 -34.68 -8.31
CA VAL A 169 12.27 -33.40 -7.85
C VAL A 169 13.36 -32.36 -7.92
N THR A 170 13.08 -31.23 -8.55
CA THR A 170 13.97 -30.06 -8.53
C THR A 170 13.37 -29.01 -7.62
N VAL A 171 14.20 -28.45 -6.73
CA VAL A 171 13.82 -27.37 -5.84
C VAL A 171 14.65 -26.14 -6.22
N LYS A 172 13.98 -25.02 -6.49
CA LYS A 172 14.61 -23.77 -6.89
C LYS A 172 14.17 -22.67 -5.93
N LEU A 173 15.12 -21.92 -5.38
CA LEU A 173 14.82 -20.63 -4.79
C LEU A 173 14.94 -19.58 -5.89
N LEU A 174 13.84 -18.92 -6.19
CA LEU A 174 13.78 -17.80 -7.13
C LEU A 174 13.63 -16.52 -6.34
N GLN A 175 14.24 -15.44 -6.82
CA GLN A 175 13.78 -14.11 -6.48
C GLN A 175 12.52 -13.83 -7.31
N LEU A 176 11.47 -13.26 -6.71
CA LEU A 176 10.13 -13.15 -7.33
C LEU A 176 10.11 -12.45 -8.71
N ASP A 177 11.13 -11.66 -9.04
CA ASP A 177 11.31 -10.91 -10.29
C ASP A 177 12.38 -11.50 -11.24
N GLN A 178 12.97 -12.65 -10.90
CA GLN A 178 14.04 -13.28 -11.68
C GLN A 178 13.64 -14.67 -12.19
N GLU A 179 13.98 -14.93 -13.45
CA GLU A 179 13.84 -16.26 -14.04
C GLU A 179 14.96 -17.22 -13.58
N GLU A 180 16.11 -16.66 -13.20
CA GLU A 180 17.26 -17.41 -12.72
C GLU A 180 17.13 -17.77 -11.24
N ALA A 181 17.47 -19.01 -10.91
CA ALA A 181 17.41 -19.48 -9.54
C ALA A 181 18.63 -19.00 -8.76
N VAL A 182 18.39 -18.37 -7.61
CA VAL A 182 19.42 -18.01 -6.63
C VAL A 182 20.15 -19.27 -6.17
N VAL A 183 19.40 -20.33 -5.87
CA VAL A 183 19.95 -21.66 -5.57
C VAL A 183 19.04 -22.76 -6.12
N THR A 184 19.64 -23.90 -6.49
CA THR A 184 18.92 -25.08 -6.98
C THR A 184 19.43 -26.36 -6.34
N ALA A 185 18.52 -27.24 -5.93
CA ALA A 185 18.83 -28.60 -5.51
C ALA A 185 18.00 -29.60 -6.31
N ARG A 186 18.62 -30.68 -6.79
CA ARG A 186 17.96 -31.76 -7.55
C ARG A 186 17.98 -33.04 -6.76
N PHE A 187 16.83 -33.70 -6.60
CA PHE A 187 16.63 -34.92 -5.84
C PHE A 187 16.28 -36.06 -6.78
N SER A 188 16.82 -37.25 -6.53
CA SER A 188 16.53 -38.48 -7.26
C SER A 188 16.73 -39.70 -6.37
N ALA A 189 16.25 -40.87 -6.78
CA ALA A 189 16.40 -42.12 -6.03
C ALA A 189 17.87 -42.47 -5.70
N ILE A 190 18.82 -42.07 -6.54
CA ILE A 190 20.27 -42.29 -6.34
C ILE A 190 20.99 -41.14 -5.63
N SER A 191 20.29 -40.01 -5.43
CA SER A 191 20.85 -38.81 -4.84
C SER A 191 19.74 -38.08 -4.07
N THR A 192 19.33 -38.67 -2.95
CA THR A 192 18.24 -38.15 -2.09
C THR A 192 18.73 -37.08 -1.11
N GLY A 193 19.99 -37.11 -0.69
CA GLY A 193 20.53 -36.20 0.33
C GLY A 193 20.49 -36.82 1.72
N THR A 194 20.35 -36.00 2.76
CA THR A 194 20.33 -36.43 4.16
C THR A 194 18.93 -36.31 4.75
N MET A 195 18.45 -37.39 5.38
CA MET A 195 17.15 -37.38 6.06
C MET A 195 17.27 -36.68 7.42
N VAL A 196 16.47 -35.64 7.63
CA VAL A 196 16.37 -34.90 8.89
C VAL A 196 14.89 -34.68 9.18
N ASN A 197 14.41 -35.11 10.36
CA ASN A 197 13.02 -34.95 10.81
C ASN A 197 11.95 -35.35 9.79
N GLY A 198 12.19 -36.42 9.02
CA GLY A 198 11.25 -36.94 8.03
C GLY A 198 11.26 -36.22 6.67
N MET A 199 12.24 -35.35 6.42
CA MET A 199 12.45 -34.67 5.14
C MET A 199 13.87 -34.93 4.60
N TRP A 200 13.99 -35.07 3.28
CA TRP A 200 15.29 -35.16 2.61
C TRP A 200 15.84 -33.77 2.33
N TYR A 201 17.06 -33.49 2.78
CA TYR A 201 17.74 -32.21 2.55
C TYR A 201 19.03 -32.34 1.75
N LYS A 202 19.34 -31.31 0.97
CA LYS A 202 20.65 -31.12 0.31
C LYS A 202 21.21 -29.73 0.62
N PRO A 203 22.52 -29.62 0.91
CA PRO A 203 23.17 -28.32 1.04
C PRO A 203 23.13 -27.57 -0.28
N VAL A 204 23.02 -26.25 -0.19
CA VAL A 204 23.09 -25.33 -1.33
C VAL A 204 24.20 -24.30 -1.12
N GLU A 205 24.55 -23.57 -2.17
CA GLU A 205 25.42 -22.41 -2.05
C GLU A 205 24.77 -21.38 -1.13
N GLN A 206 25.57 -20.82 -0.21
CA GLN A 206 25.07 -19.97 0.86
C GLN A 206 25.18 -18.51 0.46
N PHE A 207 24.01 -17.86 0.32
CA PHE A 207 23.89 -16.42 0.07
C PHE A 207 23.17 -15.74 1.23
N ILE A 208 23.61 -14.54 1.56
CA ILE A 208 22.90 -13.67 2.50
C ILE A 208 21.70 -13.08 1.77
N LEU A 209 20.51 -13.45 2.20
CA LEU A 209 19.27 -12.81 1.76
C LEU A 209 19.02 -11.57 2.62
N PRO A 210 19.05 -10.35 2.07
CA PRO A 210 18.90 -9.12 2.85
C PRO A 210 17.44 -8.89 3.32
N LYS A 211 17.25 -8.01 4.31
CA LYS A 211 15.92 -7.50 4.68
C LYS A 211 15.24 -6.91 3.45
N GLY A 212 13.98 -7.29 3.21
CA GLY A 212 13.20 -6.89 2.05
C GLY A 212 13.32 -7.85 0.87
N PHE A 213 14.18 -8.87 0.92
CA PHE A 213 14.20 -9.93 -0.09
C PHE A 213 12.85 -10.66 -0.10
N GLU A 214 12.25 -10.78 -1.27
CA GLU A 214 11.01 -11.52 -1.50
C GLU A 214 11.34 -12.69 -2.44
N GLY A 215 11.17 -13.91 -1.93
CA GLY A 215 11.58 -15.14 -2.61
C GLY A 215 10.45 -16.13 -2.76
N THR A 216 10.52 -16.93 -3.82
CA THR A 216 9.63 -18.06 -4.06
C THR A 216 10.45 -19.34 -4.09
N LEU A 217 10.14 -20.27 -3.19
CA LEU A 217 10.66 -21.63 -3.26
C LEU A 217 9.74 -22.48 -4.13
N VAL A 218 10.27 -23.07 -5.20
CA VAL A 218 9.50 -23.87 -6.16
C VAL A 218 10.00 -25.30 -6.16
N TRP A 219 9.09 -26.24 -5.91
CA TRP A 219 9.29 -27.67 -6.14
C TRP A 219 8.66 -28.05 -7.47
N GLU A 220 9.41 -28.66 -8.36
CA GLU A 220 8.95 -29.12 -9.66
C GLU A 220 9.33 -30.59 -9.91
N SER A 221 8.42 -31.35 -10.51
CA SER A 221 8.69 -32.69 -11.02
C SER A 221 8.12 -32.85 -12.43
N LEU A 222 8.76 -33.68 -13.25
CA LEU A 222 8.25 -34.01 -14.59
C LEU A 222 7.03 -34.93 -14.54
N ASP A 223 6.86 -35.65 -13.44
CA ASP A 223 5.72 -36.51 -13.17
C ASP A 223 4.93 -35.89 -12.01
N SER A 224 3.65 -35.55 -12.23
CA SER A 224 2.83 -34.89 -11.20
C SER A 224 2.66 -35.77 -9.96
N ALA A 225 2.59 -37.10 -10.13
CA ALA A 225 2.58 -38.05 -9.01
C ALA A 225 3.93 -38.12 -8.25
N GLY A 226 4.96 -37.45 -8.76
CA GLY A 226 6.31 -37.42 -8.22
C GLY A 226 6.50 -36.46 -7.04
N LEU A 227 5.58 -35.51 -6.82
CA LEU A 227 5.60 -34.63 -5.66
C LEU A 227 4.77 -35.23 -4.52
N THR A 228 5.29 -35.18 -3.31
CA THR A 228 4.53 -35.46 -2.09
C THR A 228 4.29 -34.16 -1.35
N THR A 229 3.07 -33.99 -0.86
CA THR A 229 2.57 -32.71 -0.36
C THR A 229 1.89 -32.87 0.98
N VAL A 230 1.77 -31.77 1.70
CA VAL A 230 1.03 -31.67 2.95
C VAL A 230 0.26 -30.37 2.98
N ASN A 231 -0.97 -30.39 3.49
CA ASN A 231 -1.75 -29.18 3.70
C ASN A 231 -1.02 -28.25 4.69
N SER A 232 -0.93 -26.96 4.38
CA SER A 232 -0.28 -25.94 5.21
C SER A 232 -0.86 -25.86 6.63
N SER A 233 -2.15 -26.17 6.80
CA SER A 233 -2.81 -26.24 8.11
C SER A 233 -2.34 -27.42 8.99
N SER A 234 -1.70 -28.43 8.39
CA SER A 234 -1.23 -29.65 9.05
C SER A 234 0.28 -29.63 9.37
N VAL A 235 0.95 -28.51 9.10
CA VAL A 235 2.38 -28.33 9.42
C VAL A 235 2.60 -27.21 10.42
N GLN A 236 3.70 -27.29 11.16
CA GLN A 236 4.20 -26.16 11.93
C GLN A 236 5.24 -25.42 11.10
N LEU A 237 5.01 -24.13 10.89
CA LEU A 237 5.94 -23.24 10.21
C LEU A 237 6.80 -22.50 11.23
N ASN A 238 8.12 -22.64 11.11
CA ASN A 238 9.08 -21.91 11.91
C ASN A 238 9.62 -20.73 11.11
N ASN A 239 9.22 -19.53 11.51
CA ASN A 239 9.63 -18.29 10.87
C ASN A 239 10.89 -17.68 11.50
N GLY A 240 11.63 -18.44 12.31
CA GLY A 240 12.85 -18.02 12.99
C GLY A 240 12.62 -16.90 14.00
N GLY A 241 11.49 -16.92 14.71
CA GLY A 241 11.12 -15.85 15.65
C GLY A 241 10.68 -14.57 14.96
N GLY A 242 10.09 -14.68 13.76
CA GLY A 242 9.54 -13.56 13.00
C GLY A 242 10.48 -12.96 11.95
N VAL A 243 11.71 -13.47 11.79
CA VAL A 243 12.67 -12.98 10.77
C VAL A 243 12.22 -13.26 9.34
N LEU A 244 11.33 -14.24 9.16
CA LEU A 244 10.64 -14.50 7.89
C LEU A 244 9.13 -14.23 8.03
N LYS A 245 8.53 -13.69 6.98
CA LYS A 245 7.08 -13.65 6.81
C LYS A 245 6.71 -14.61 5.70
N ILE A 246 5.96 -15.66 6.04
CA ILE A 246 5.55 -16.70 5.10
C ILE A 246 4.15 -16.36 4.63
N SER A 247 3.98 -16.22 3.32
CA SER A 247 2.67 -15.98 2.72
C SER A 247 2.10 -17.33 2.32
N SER A 248 1.19 -17.90 3.11
CA SER A 248 0.45 -19.09 2.69
C SER A 248 -0.51 -18.70 1.57
N ILE A 249 -0.42 -19.37 0.43
CA ILE A 249 -1.25 -19.16 -0.75
C ILE A 249 -2.74 -19.17 -0.35
N ALA A 250 -3.39 -18.01 -0.46
CA ALA A 250 -4.82 -17.95 -0.71
C ALA A 250 -5.05 -18.22 -2.21
N GLU A 251 -6.14 -18.91 -2.54
CA GLU A 251 -6.50 -19.30 -3.91
C GLU A 251 -6.30 -18.17 -4.95
N ASP A 252 -5.79 -18.55 -6.13
CA ASP A 252 -5.85 -17.81 -7.41
C ASP A 252 -5.01 -16.54 -7.65
N ILE A 253 -3.76 -16.41 -7.16
CA ILE A 253 -2.98 -15.20 -7.49
C ILE A 253 -1.49 -15.47 -7.77
N LEU A 254 -1.15 -15.99 -8.96
CA LEU A 254 0.10 -15.68 -9.68
C LEU A 254 -0.11 -15.79 -11.21
N PRO A 255 0.13 -14.72 -12.00
CA PRO A 255 -0.15 -14.74 -13.45
C PRO A 255 0.87 -15.48 -14.32
N HIS A 256 2.02 -15.91 -13.78
CA HIS A 256 3.09 -16.51 -14.59
C HIS A 256 3.43 -17.97 -14.29
N ARG A 257 2.72 -18.63 -13.36
CA ARG A 257 2.75 -20.08 -13.24
C ARG A 257 1.37 -20.55 -12.85
N SER A 258 0.69 -21.22 -13.77
CA SER A 258 -0.58 -21.91 -13.53
C SER A 258 -0.39 -23.05 -12.53
N ALA A 259 -0.21 -22.73 -11.25
CA ALA A 259 -0.45 -23.66 -10.15
C ALA A 259 -1.89 -23.44 -9.71
N LEU A 260 -2.81 -24.12 -10.40
CA LEU A 260 -4.19 -24.28 -9.95
C LEU A 260 -4.18 -24.78 -8.51
N GLY A 261 -5.03 -24.18 -7.68
CA GLY A 261 -4.95 -24.20 -6.23
C GLY A 261 -4.66 -25.55 -5.60
N PHE A 262 -3.70 -25.55 -4.68
CA PHE A 262 -3.69 -26.43 -3.52
C PHE A 262 -2.92 -25.74 -2.39
N PRO A 263 -3.45 -25.66 -1.16
CA PRO A 263 -2.76 -25.07 0.00
C PRO A 263 -1.69 -26.01 0.55
N GLY A 264 -0.89 -26.63 -0.34
CA GLY A 264 0.04 -27.70 -0.02
C GLY A 264 1.50 -27.24 -0.06
N LEU A 265 2.35 -27.82 0.79
CA LEU A 265 3.81 -27.71 0.73
C LEU A 265 4.40 -29.02 0.21
N ALA A 266 5.45 -28.97 -0.60
CA ALA A 266 6.14 -30.16 -1.12
C ALA A 266 7.50 -30.44 -0.45
N GLY A 267 7.87 -29.62 0.54
CA GLY A 267 9.10 -29.74 1.29
C GLY A 267 9.33 -28.51 2.17
N GLY A 268 10.59 -28.17 2.37
CA GLY A 268 11.01 -27.02 3.16
C GLY A 268 12.44 -26.59 2.81
N PHE A 269 12.98 -25.70 3.61
CA PHE A 269 14.37 -25.29 3.58
C PHE A 269 14.86 -25.05 5.00
N THR A 270 16.18 -25.08 5.18
CA THR A 270 16.82 -24.67 6.41
C THR A 270 17.55 -23.36 6.22
N PHE A 271 17.63 -22.56 7.28
CA PHE A 271 18.31 -21.27 7.26
C PHE A 271 18.94 -20.94 8.61
N THR A 272 19.92 -20.03 8.59
CA THR A 272 20.47 -19.40 9.79
C THR A 272 20.19 -17.91 9.78
N ILE A 273 20.11 -17.30 10.96
CA ILE A 273 19.93 -15.85 11.11
C ILE A 273 21.30 -15.19 10.92
N TYR A 274 21.43 -14.33 9.91
CA TYR A 274 22.65 -13.56 9.72
C TYR A 274 22.65 -12.38 10.68
N ASP A 275 23.78 -12.11 11.35
CA ASP A 275 23.90 -11.03 12.34
C ASP A 275 22.90 -11.10 13.51
N GLY A 276 22.83 -12.26 14.17
CA GLY A 276 21.98 -12.46 15.35
C GLY A 276 22.28 -11.49 16.51
N ASP A 277 23.52 -10.99 16.63
CA ASP A 277 23.88 -9.94 17.58
C ASP A 277 23.22 -8.60 17.23
N GLY A 278 23.23 -8.23 15.95
CA GLY A 278 22.52 -7.08 15.42
C GLY A 278 21.02 -7.16 15.67
N LEU A 279 20.39 -8.33 15.45
CA LEU A 279 18.98 -8.56 15.79
C LEU A 279 18.71 -8.38 17.29
N SER A 280 19.55 -8.97 18.14
CA SER A 280 19.44 -8.86 19.60
C SER A 280 19.65 -7.41 20.08
N GLY A 281 20.59 -6.68 19.47
CA GLY A 281 20.80 -5.25 19.69
C GLY A 281 19.60 -4.42 19.26
N LEU A 282 19.00 -4.74 18.10
CA LEU A 282 17.79 -4.10 17.59
C LEU A 282 16.63 -4.28 18.58
N LEU A 283 16.40 -5.49 19.07
CA LEU A 283 15.37 -5.79 20.08
C LEU A 283 15.60 -5.03 21.39
N ARG A 284 16.83 -5.07 21.95
CA ARG A 284 17.18 -4.34 23.18
C ARG A 284 17.03 -2.83 23.05
N GLY A 285 17.39 -2.27 21.90
CA GLY A 285 17.33 -0.82 21.64
C GLY A 285 15.92 -0.30 21.29
N ARG A 286 14.94 -1.17 21.05
CA ARG A 286 13.61 -0.78 20.56
C ARG A 286 12.92 0.24 21.45
N GLN A 287 12.91 0.03 22.77
CA GLN A 287 12.24 0.94 23.69
C GLN A 287 12.82 2.37 23.60
N ALA A 288 14.14 2.51 23.62
CA ALA A 288 14.80 3.81 23.50
C ALA A 288 14.51 4.49 22.15
N ARG A 289 14.49 3.73 21.04
CA ARG A 289 14.11 4.26 19.72
C ARG A 289 12.66 4.73 19.68
N MET A 290 11.74 3.97 20.28
CA MET A 290 10.32 4.35 20.40
C MET A 290 10.14 5.66 21.18
N GLU A 291 10.82 5.81 22.31
CA GLU A 291 10.78 7.03 23.13
C GLU A 291 11.35 8.24 22.38
N HIS A 292 12.51 8.07 21.73
CA HIS A 292 13.11 9.13 20.91
C HIS A 292 12.21 9.52 19.74
N HIS A 293 11.61 8.54 19.07
CA HIS A 293 10.69 8.77 17.95
C HIS A 293 9.42 9.47 18.39
N ALA A 294 8.83 9.10 19.52
CA ALA A 294 7.67 9.79 20.09
C ALA A 294 7.97 11.28 20.37
N SER A 295 9.18 11.60 20.87
CA SER A 295 9.62 12.99 21.05
C SER A 295 9.80 13.74 19.72
N ARG A 296 10.26 13.05 18.66
CA ARG A 296 10.33 13.60 17.31
C ARG A 296 8.93 13.90 16.74
N LEU A 297 7.99 12.96 16.85
CA LEU A 297 6.61 13.15 16.42
C LEU A 297 5.96 14.35 17.12
N LYS A 298 6.12 14.47 18.44
CA LYS A 298 5.58 15.62 19.18
C LYS A 298 6.11 16.98 18.67
N ARG A 299 7.37 17.04 18.23
CA ARG A 299 7.95 18.25 17.63
C ARG A 299 7.39 18.52 16.24
N GLU A 300 7.23 17.48 15.44
CA GLU A 300 6.57 17.56 14.12
C GLU A 300 5.12 18.06 14.26
N ASP A 301 4.35 17.52 15.20
CA ASP A 301 2.97 17.95 15.50
C ASP A 301 2.89 19.44 15.83
N ALA A 302 3.82 19.93 16.67
CA ALA A 302 3.87 21.33 17.05
C ALA A 302 4.20 22.24 15.85
N ALA A 303 5.16 21.83 15.01
CA ALA A 303 5.52 22.55 13.81
C ALA A 303 4.37 22.60 12.79
N LEU A 304 3.69 21.47 12.56
CA LEU A 304 2.52 21.39 11.68
C LEU A 304 1.35 22.25 12.17
N LYS A 305 1.08 22.25 13.48
CA LYS A 305 0.05 23.13 14.07
C LYS A 305 0.39 24.60 13.86
N GLN A 306 1.66 24.97 14.07
CA GLN A 306 2.11 26.35 13.83
C GLN A 306 1.99 26.74 12.35
N GLU A 307 2.39 25.86 11.43
CA GLU A 307 2.22 26.05 9.99
C GLU A 307 0.74 26.23 9.62
N SER A 308 -0.13 25.34 10.10
CA SER A 308 -1.57 25.40 9.85
C SER A 308 -2.19 26.71 10.35
N LEU A 309 -1.81 27.17 11.54
CA LEU A 309 -2.28 28.45 12.10
C LEU A 309 -1.79 29.64 11.28
N ARG A 310 -0.57 29.57 10.74
CA ARG A 310 0.03 30.66 9.96
C ARG A 310 -0.58 30.79 8.56
N HIS A 311 -0.88 29.67 7.92
CA HIS A 311 -1.25 29.65 6.49
C HIS A 311 -2.73 29.36 6.23
N GLY A 312 -3.44 28.65 7.11
CA GLY A 312 -4.87 28.34 6.95
C GLY A 312 -5.21 27.46 5.74
N ASP A 313 -4.20 26.82 5.14
CA ASP A 313 -4.29 26.02 3.92
C ASP A 313 -4.08 24.53 4.15
N VAL A 314 -3.88 24.09 5.39
CA VAL A 314 -3.71 22.67 5.75
C VAL A 314 -5.03 22.08 6.22
N VAL A 315 -5.36 20.90 5.72
CA VAL A 315 -6.47 20.05 6.16
C VAL A 315 -5.87 18.79 6.77
N PHE A 316 -6.07 18.63 8.08
CA PHE A 316 -5.76 17.39 8.77
C PHE A 316 -6.89 16.39 8.58
N VAL A 317 -6.55 15.16 8.17
CA VAL A 317 -7.51 14.07 7.99
C VAL A 317 -7.17 12.91 8.92
N ASP A 318 -8.18 12.24 9.46
CA ASP A 318 -8.07 11.17 10.46
C ASP A 318 -7.42 9.88 9.89
N VAL A 319 -6.10 9.93 9.70
CA VAL A 319 -5.27 8.87 9.12
C VAL A 319 -3.86 8.95 9.71
N VAL A 320 -3.25 7.77 9.94
CA VAL A 320 -1.81 7.66 10.16
C VAL A 320 -1.06 7.87 8.86
N ASP A 321 -0.32 8.98 8.74
CA ASP A 321 0.32 9.43 7.51
C ASP A 321 1.51 8.53 7.13
N THR A 322 1.23 7.57 6.25
CA THR A 322 2.20 6.64 5.65
C THR A 322 1.83 6.43 4.19
N TYR A 323 2.77 5.96 3.37
CA TYR A 323 2.53 5.73 1.94
C TYR A 323 1.37 4.77 1.69
N ARG A 324 1.27 3.67 2.43
CA ARG A 324 0.17 2.70 2.29
C ARG A 324 -1.20 3.28 2.65
N ASN A 325 -1.26 4.36 3.43
CA ASN A 325 -2.50 5.01 3.84
C ASN A 325 -2.90 6.22 3.00
N VAL A 326 -2.12 6.57 1.96
CA VAL A 326 -2.44 7.69 1.06
C VAL A 326 -3.83 7.57 0.40
N PRO A 327 -4.33 6.38 -0.02
CA PRO A 327 -5.70 6.28 -0.52
C PRO A 327 -6.76 6.62 0.53
N SER A 328 -6.58 6.15 1.77
CA SER A 328 -7.48 6.49 2.88
C SER A 328 -7.44 7.99 3.18
N LYS A 329 -6.25 8.60 3.13
CA LYS A 329 -6.05 10.05 3.27
C LYS A 329 -6.82 10.84 2.21
N LEU A 330 -6.82 10.36 0.96
CA LEU A 330 -7.58 10.96 -0.13
C LEU A 330 -9.10 10.82 0.07
N LEU A 331 -9.59 9.64 0.49
CA LEU A 331 -11.01 9.44 0.81
C LEU A 331 -11.49 10.35 1.94
N GLN A 332 -10.71 10.48 3.01
CA GLN A 332 -11.05 11.38 4.11
C GLN A 332 -11.05 12.85 3.66
N PHE A 333 -10.16 13.23 2.74
CA PHE A 333 -10.21 14.56 2.14
C PHE A 333 -11.47 14.78 1.30
N TYR A 334 -11.95 13.79 0.57
CA TYR A 334 -13.23 13.89 -0.15
C TYR A 334 -14.42 14.07 0.81
N LYS A 335 -14.44 13.38 1.95
CA LYS A 335 -15.45 13.61 3.00
C LYS A 335 -15.37 15.03 3.54
N TRP A 336 -14.17 15.51 3.82
CA TRP A 336 -13.95 16.88 4.27
C TRP A 336 -14.41 17.90 3.23
N SER A 337 -14.04 17.73 1.96
CA SER A 337 -14.32 18.72 0.91
C SER A 337 -15.82 18.88 0.69
N VAL A 338 -16.57 17.77 0.59
CA VAL A 338 -18.03 17.79 0.41
C VAL A 338 -18.76 18.42 1.60
N GLY A 339 -18.20 18.33 2.81
CA GLY A 339 -18.80 18.91 4.01
C GLY A 339 -18.39 20.35 4.30
N ASN A 340 -17.32 20.86 3.69
CA ASN A 340 -16.69 22.13 4.09
C ASN A 340 -16.47 23.13 2.94
N ALA A 341 -16.79 22.77 1.69
CA ALA A 341 -16.69 23.66 0.55
C ALA A 341 -17.72 23.32 -0.54
N ASP A 342 -18.24 24.34 -1.21
CA ASP A 342 -18.98 24.17 -2.46
C ASP A 342 -17.99 24.27 -3.62
N PHE A 343 -18.02 23.30 -4.55
CA PHE A 343 -17.14 23.36 -5.71
C PHE A 343 -17.69 22.62 -6.93
N ASN A 344 -17.25 23.01 -8.14
CA ASN A 344 -17.61 22.29 -9.36
C ASN A 344 -16.67 21.12 -9.65
N LEU A 345 -15.36 21.35 -9.49
CA LEU A 345 -14.30 20.42 -9.85
C LEU A 345 -13.30 20.27 -8.71
N LEU A 346 -12.75 19.07 -8.56
CA LEU A 346 -11.62 18.80 -7.68
C LEU A 346 -10.39 18.44 -8.52
N LEU A 347 -9.29 19.16 -8.32
CA LEU A 347 -7.98 18.81 -8.86
C LEU A 347 -7.17 18.14 -7.77
N LYS A 348 -6.74 16.90 -7.98
CA LYS A 348 -5.77 16.22 -7.11
C LYS A 348 -4.37 16.41 -7.68
N THR A 349 -3.38 16.66 -6.81
CA THR A 349 -1.94 16.63 -7.12
C THR A 349 -1.15 16.22 -5.86
N ASP A 350 0.13 15.95 -6.02
CA ASP A 350 1.07 15.74 -4.91
C ASP A 350 1.93 17.00 -4.67
N ASP A 351 2.60 17.07 -3.51
CA ASP A 351 3.40 18.22 -3.11
C ASP A 351 4.78 18.30 -3.77
N ASP A 352 5.20 17.25 -4.45
CA ASP A 352 6.39 17.17 -5.30
C ASP A 352 6.07 17.36 -6.79
N CYS A 353 4.88 17.88 -7.11
CA CYS A 353 4.43 18.10 -8.49
C CYS A 353 4.41 19.60 -8.85
N TYR A 354 4.99 19.92 -10.01
CA TYR A 354 4.74 21.19 -10.68
C TYR A 354 3.39 21.13 -11.40
N ILE A 355 2.55 22.17 -11.26
CA ILE A 355 1.28 22.30 -11.99
C ILE A 355 1.28 23.61 -12.77
N ASP A 356 1.01 23.53 -14.08
CA ASP A 356 0.71 24.69 -14.93
C ASP A 356 -0.77 25.07 -14.76
N VAL A 357 -1.05 25.80 -13.68
CA VAL A 357 -2.42 26.14 -13.27
C VAL A 357 -3.16 26.97 -14.33
N ASP A 358 -2.46 27.84 -15.07
CA ASP A 358 -3.04 28.62 -16.16
C ASP A 358 -3.56 27.71 -17.28
N SER A 359 -2.71 26.78 -17.72
CA SER A 359 -3.03 25.84 -18.80
C SER A 359 -4.16 24.90 -18.41
N VAL A 360 -4.19 24.45 -17.15
CA VAL A 360 -5.28 23.63 -16.62
C VAL A 360 -6.60 24.39 -16.65
N LEU A 361 -6.66 25.61 -16.08
CA LEU A 361 -7.88 26.41 -16.03
C LEU A 361 -8.36 26.81 -17.43
N MET A 362 -7.44 27.21 -18.32
CA MET A 362 -7.76 27.47 -19.72
C MET A 362 -8.37 26.24 -20.38
N LYS A 363 -7.77 25.05 -20.24
CA LYS A 363 -8.32 23.83 -20.84
C LYS A 363 -9.68 23.45 -20.25
N ILE A 364 -9.93 23.67 -18.96
CA ILE A 364 -11.25 23.49 -18.33
C ILE A 364 -12.30 24.36 -19.02
N ASP A 365 -12.00 25.65 -19.18
CA ASP A 365 -12.91 26.62 -19.80
C ASP A 365 -13.15 26.29 -21.28
N HIS A 366 -12.10 26.02 -22.07
CA HIS A 366 -12.20 25.71 -23.50
C HIS A 366 -12.95 24.41 -23.80
N LYS A 367 -12.74 23.37 -22.99
CA LYS A 367 -13.43 22.07 -23.15
C LYS A 367 -14.86 22.12 -22.58
N GLY A 368 -15.24 23.19 -21.88
CA GLY A 368 -16.52 23.28 -21.19
C GLY A 368 -16.70 22.18 -20.15
N LEU A 369 -15.62 21.86 -19.41
CA LEU A 369 -15.60 20.84 -18.37
C LEU A 369 -16.35 21.32 -17.12
N LYS A 370 -17.66 21.53 -17.25
CA LYS A 370 -18.60 21.80 -16.14
C LYS A 370 -19.63 20.67 -16.02
N ARG A 371 -19.31 19.51 -16.60
CA ARG A 371 -20.20 18.37 -16.73
C ARG A 371 -20.09 17.48 -15.49
N SER A 372 -21.15 16.72 -15.22
CA SER A 372 -21.12 15.62 -14.26
C SER A 372 -20.40 14.40 -14.84
N ASN A 373 -20.02 13.46 -13.98
CA ASN A 373 -19.49 12.15 -14.32
C ASN A 373 -18.25 12.17 -15.24
N PHE A 374 -17.27 13.04 -14.99
CA PHE A 374 -16.01 13.01 -15.74
C PHE A 374 -14.75 12.98 -14.87
N TRP A 375 -13.73 12.35 -15.46
CA TRP A 375 -12.39 12.24 -14.89
C TRP A 375 -11.35 12.55 -15.97
N TRP A 376 -10.57 13.60 -15.77
CA TRP A 376 -9.59 14.10 -16.74
C TRP A 376 -8.18 13.94 -16.20
N GLY A 377 -7.33 13.24 -16.95
CA GLY A 377 -5.97 12.90 -16.56
C GLY A 377 -5.25 12.12 -17.67
N ASN A 378 -4.05 11.61 -17.37
CA ASN A 378 -3.33 10.68 -18.24
C ASN A 378 -3.51 9.25 -17.71
N PHE A 379 -4.23 8.39 -18.43
CA PHE A 379 -4.62 7.08 -17.93
C PHE A 379 -3.68 5.96 -18.39
N ARG A 380 -3.13 5.22 -17.42
CA ARG A 380 -2.52 3.91 -17.67
C ARG A 380 -3.61 2.87 -17.84
N GLN A 381 -3.43 1.93 -18.76
CA GLN A 381 -4.39 0.87 -19.06
C GLN A 381 -3.69 -0.49 -18.99
N SER A 382 -4.42 -1.50 -18.51
CA SER A 382 -3.92 -2.89 -18.42
C SER A 382 -2.55 -3.01 -17.73
N TRP A 383 -2.31 -2.14 -16.74
CA TRP A 383 -1.06 -2.15 -15.98
C TRP A 383 -1.02 -3.38 -15.09
N ALA A 384 0.09 -4.12 -15.13
CA ALA A 384 0.26 -5.32 -14.33
C ALA A 384 0.25 -4.99 -12.84
N VAL A 385 -0.32 -5.89 -12.04
CA VAL A 385 -0.36 -5.75 -10.58
C VAL A 385 0.99 -6.16 -10.03
N ASP A 386 1.74 -5.19 -9.53
CA ASP A 386 2.97 -5.44 -8.80
C ASP A 386 2.67 -6.24 -7.53
N ARG A 387 3.28 -7.41 -7.41
CA ARG A 387 3.14 -8.27 -6.22
C ARG A 387 4.25 -8.07 -5.20
N ILE A 388 5.19 -7.15 -5.46
CA ILE A 388 6.39 -6.95 -4.66
C ILE A 388 6.80 -5.46 -4.57
N GLY A 389 7.68 -5.15 -3.62
CA GLY A 389 8.31 -3.84 -3.52
C GLY A 389 7.37 -2.71 -3.09
N LYS A 390 7.75 -1.46 -3.42
CA LYS A 390 6.99 -0.25 -3.08
C LYS A 390 5.54 -0.33 -3.57
N TRP A 391 5.36 -0.85 -4.78
CA TRP A 391 4.07 -0.90 -5.45
C TRP A 391 3.32 -2.23 -5.24
N GLN A 392 3.72 -3.04 -4.24
CA GLN A 392 3.09 -4.33 -3.94
C GLN A 392 1.59 -4.19 -3.61
N GLU A 393 0.76 -5.01 -4.25
CA GLU A 393 -0.65 -5.21 -3.97
C GLU A 393 -0.95 -6.72 -3.91
N LEU A 394 -1.30 -7.23 -2.73
CA LEU A 394 -1.52 -8.66 -2.52
C LEU A 394 -2.99 -9.04 -2.54
N GLU A 395 -3.89 -8.08 -2.37
CA GLU A 395 -5.30 -8.36 -2.14
C GLU A 395 -6.18 -8.04 -3.36
N TYR A 396 -5.62 -7.41 -4.40
CA TYR A 396 -6.32 -7.22 -5.67
C TYR A 396 -6.24 -8.52 -6.51
N PRO A 397 -7.38 -9.14 -6.87
CA PRO A 397 -7.38 -10.50 -7.42
C PRO A 397 -7.01 -10.57 -8.91
N SER A 398 -7.24 -9.50 -9.67
CA SER A 398 -6.91 -9.48 -11.10
C SER A 398 -5.39 -9.34 -11.30
N PRO A 399 -4.83 -9.87 -12.40
CA PRO A 399 -3.41 -9.66 -12.74
C PRO A 399 -3.11 -8.27 -13.30
N ALA A 400 -4.14 -7.51 -13.69
CA ALA A 400 -3.99 -6.15 -14.20
C ALA A 400 -5.07 -5.22 -13.64
N TYR A 401 -4.70 -3.97 -13.39
CA TYR A 401 -5.60 -2.94 -12.87
C TYR A 401 -6.56 -2.40 -13.95
N PRO A 402 -7.76 -1.92 -13.56
CA PRO A 402 -8.57 -1.07 -14.43
C PRO A 402 -7.82 0.23 -14.70
N ALA A 403 -8.24 0.98 -15.73
CA ALA A 403 -7.52 2.20 -16.08
C ALA A 403 -7.56 3.24 -14.94
N PHE A 404 -6.39 3.76 -14.57
CA PHE A 404 -6.19 4.78 -13.54
C PHE A 404 -5.36 5.95 -14.08
N ALA A 405 -5.61 7.15 -13.58
CA ALA A 405 -4.84 8.34 -13.94
C ALA A 405 -3.46 8.32 -13.25
N CYS A 406 -2.43 8.83 -13.90
CA CYS A 406 -1.11 8.98 -13.29
C CYS A 406 -1.14 9.89 -12.05
N GLY A 407 -0.31 9.57 -11.06
CA GLY A 407 -0.30 10.25 -9.75
C GLY A 407 0.01 11.75 -9.78
N SER A 408 0.67 12.26 -10.82
CA SER A 408 1.08 13.68 -10.92
C SER A 408 -0.09 14.67 -10.88
N GLY A 409 -1.28 14.22 -11.27
CA GLY A 409 -2.51 14.98 -11.07
C GLY A 409 -3.63 14.60 -12.01
N TYR A 410 -4.86 14.94 -11.59
CA TYR A 410 -6.07 14.76 -12.39
C TYR A 410 -7.19 15.66 -11.86
N VAL A 411 -8.21 15.87 -12.69
CA VAL A 411 -9.42 16.62 -12.36
C VAL A 411 -10.64 15.71 -12.38
N VAL A 412 -11.49 15.84 -11.35
CA VAL A 412 -12.71 15.04 -11.16
C VAL A 412 -13.91 15.97 -10.92
N SER A 413 -15.07 15.63 -11.47
CA SER A 413 -16.31 16.36 -11.22
C SER A 413 -16.83 16.18 -9.79
N PHE A 414 -17.54 17.18 -9.25
CA PHE A 414 -18.07 17.18 -7.89
C PHE A 414 -18.95 15.96 -7.57
N ASP A 415 -19.80 15.51 -8.50
CA ASP A 415 -20.70 14.36 -8.29
C ASP A 415 -19.94 13.05 -8.05
N LEU A 416 -18.81 12.87 -8.71
CA LEU A 416 -17.91 11.73 -8.48
C LEU A 416 -17.23 11.84 -7.12
N VAL A 417 -16.75 13.03 -6.74
CA VAL A 417 -16.18 13.28 -5.40
C VAL A 417 -17.22 13.01 -4.31
N GLN A 418 -18.46 13.45 -4.52
CA GLN A 418 -19.58 13.20 -3.61
C GLN A 418 -19.88 11.70 -3.48
N TRP A 419 -19.85 10.95 -4.58
CA TRP A 419 -20.01 9.50 -4.54
C TRP A 419 -18.90 8.82 -3.73
N LEU A 420 -17.64 9.21 -3.94
CA LEU A 420 -16.50 8.67 -3.18
C LEU A 420 -16.61 9.00 -1.69
N ALA A 421 -16.90 10.26 -1.36
CA ALA A 421 -17.10 10.71 0.02
C ALA A 421 -18.21 9.92 0.72
N SER A 422 -19.34 9.70 0.04
CA SER A 422 -20.48 8.96 0.58
C SER A 422 -20.19 7.46 0.79
N ASN A 423 -19.20 6.91 0.09
CA ASN A 423 -18.82 5.50 0.17
C ASN A 423 -17.45 5.27 0.82
N ALA A 424 -16.80 6.32 1.35
CA ALA A 424 -15.43 6.27 1.86
C ALA A 424 -15.19 5.15 2.89
N GLU A 425 -16.15 4.87 3.77
CA GLU A 425 -16.03 3.81 4.79
C GLU A 425 -16.19 2.37 4.23
N LYS A 426 -16.69 2.24 2.99
CA LYS A 426 -16.93 0.95 2.33
C LYS A 426 -15.90 0.64 1.25
N LEU A 427 -15.22 1.67 0.75
CA LEU A 427 -14.21 1.54 -0.28
C LEU A 427 -12.91 1.06 0.35
N LYS A 428 -12.43 -0.09 -0.13
CA LYS A 428 -11.13 -0.62 0.26
C LYS A 428 -10.00 0.24 -0.31
N ALA A 429 -9.06 0.63 0.53
CA ALA A 429 -7.79 1.21 0.11
C ALA A 429 -6.90 0.12 -0.49
N TYR A 430 -6.38 0.37 -1.68
CA TYR A 430 -5.39 -0.46 -2.35
C TYR A 430 -4.04 0.26 -2.34
N GLN A 431 -3.02 -0.41 -2.81
CA GLN A 431 -1.71 0.17 -3.03
C GLN A 431 -1.80 1.41 -3.94
N GLY A 432 -1.32 2.57 -3.46
CA GLY A 432 -1.34 3.83 -4.21
C GLY A 432 -2.73 4.48 -4.32
N GLU A 433 -2.80 5.81 -4.26
CA GLU A 433 -4.09 6.50 -4.39
C GLU A 433 -4.62 6.45 -5.82
N ASP A 434 -3.73 6.44 -6.81
CA ASP A 434 -4.02 6.42 -8.23
C ASP A 434 -4.70 5.11 -8.64
N VAL A 435 -4.07 3.99 -8.30
CA VAL A 435 -4.61 2.63 -8.49
C VAL A 435 -5.91 2.46 -7.72
N SER A 436 -5.96 2.89 -6.46
CA SER A 436 -7.21 2.86 -5.67
C SER A 436 -8.33 3.65 -6.35
N MET A 437 -8.01 4.85 -6.84
CA MET A 437 -8.93 5.70 -7.58
C MET A 437 -9.45 5.01 -8.84
N GLY A 438 -8.57 4.33 -9.58
CA GLY A 438 -8.94 3.53 -10.76
C GLY A 438 -9.91 2.39 -10.43
N ILE A 439 -9.65 1.65 -9.34
CA ILE A 439 -10.50 0.56 -8.89
C ILE A 439 -11.87 1.07 -8.45
N TRP A 440 -11.93 2.15 -7.64
CA TRP A 440 -13.20 2.74 -7.22
C TRP A 440 -13.99 3.29 -8.41
N MET A 441 -13.31 3.96 -9.33
CA MET A 441 -13.93 4.52 -10.54
C MET A 441 -14.39 3.45 -11.53
N ALA A 442 -13.85 2.23 -11.47
CA ALA A 442 -14.33 1.11 -12.27
C ALA A 442 -15.79 0.75 -11.94
N ALA A 443 -16.21 0.94 -10.68
CA ALA A 443 -17.59 0.70 -10.24
C ALA A 443 -18.57 1.78 -10.73
N VAL A 444 -18.10 3.02 -10.91
CA VAL A 444 -18.92 4.17 -11.33
C VAL A 444 -18.97 4.31 -12.85
N GLY A 445 -17.85 4.06 -13.53
CA GLY A 445 -17.73 4.18 -14.99
C GLY A 445 -17.79 5.63 -15.50
N PRO A 446 -16.93 6.56 -15.03
CA PRO A 446 -16.95 7.95 -15.49
C PRO A 446 -16.47 8.09 -16.94
N GLN A 447 -16.85 9.19 -17.58
CA GLN A 447 -16.25 9.59 -18.85
C GLN A 447 -14.81 10.02 -18.62
N LYS A 448 -13.86 9.21 -19.12
CA LYS A 448 -12.43 9.50 -19.02
C LYS A 448 -11.98 10.40 -20.16
N TYR A 449 -11.29 11.48 -19.82
CA TYR A 449 -10.66 12.37 -20.77
C TYR A 449 -9.15 12.15 -20.71
N GLN A 450 -8.60 11.47 -21.71
CA GLN A 450 -7.17 11.23 -21.83
C GLN A 450 -6.45 12.52 -22.26
N ASP A 451 -5.44 12.93 -21.50
CA ASP A 451 -4.59 14.09 -21.85
C ASP A 451 -3.13 13.82 -21.41
N PRO A 452 -2.19 13.65 -22.36
CA PRO A 452 -0.80 13.35 -22.05
C PRO A 452 -0.06 14.53 -21.40
N GLY A 453 -0.65 15.73 -21.33
CA GLY A 453 -0.07 16.85 -20.60
C GLY A 453 0.07 16.59 -19.10
N TRP A 454 -0.70 15.65 -18.53
CA TRP A 454 -0.45 15.15 -17.18
C TRP A 454 0.70 14.13 -17.24
N LEU A 455 1.93 14.56 -16.97
CA LEU A 455 3.09 13.69 -17.15
C LEU A 455 3.15 12.63 -16.05
N CYS A 456 3.46 11.39 -16.41
CA CYS A 456 3.53 10.29 -15.45
C CYS A 456 4.91 10.13 -14.82
N GLU A 457 5.94 10.72 -15.44
CA GLU A 457 7.34 10.64 -15.06
C GLU A 457 7.92 12.06 -14.97
N LYS A 458 9.10 12.18 -14.35
CA LYS A 458 9.83 13.44 -14.19
C LYS A 458 10.42 13.92 -15.52
N GLU A 459 9.54 14.36 -16.40
CA GLU A 459 9.85 14.88 -17.73
C GLU A 459 9.38 16.33 -17.85
N CYS A 460 9.77 17.00 -18.93
CA CYS A 460 9.35 18.35 -19.22
C CYS A 460 9.14 18.51 -20.73
N TYR A 461 7.90 18.78 -21.13
CA TYR A 461 7.53 19.04 -22.52
C TYR A 461 6.66 20.28 -22.61
N VAL A 462 6.68 20.91 -23.79
CA VAL A 462 5.79 22.02 -24.11
C VAL A 462 4.34 21.57 -23.92
N ASP A 463 3.50 22.46 -23.38
CA ASP A 463 2.09 22.24 -23.06
C ASP A 463 1.81 21.21 -21.94
N MET A 464 2.83 20.85 -21.14
CA MET A 464 2.61 20.02 -19.94
C MET A 464 1.70 20.73 -18.93
N LEU A 465 0.82 19.96 -18.31
CA LEU A 465 -0.09 20.40 -17.25
C LEU A 465 0.47 20.08 -15.86
N SER A 466 1.16 18.96 -15.73
CA SER A 466 1.82 18.54 -14.50
C SER A 466 3.14 17.83 -14.78
N SER A 467 4.07 17.91 -13.84
CA SER A 467 5.29 17.08 -13.83
C SER A 467 5.61 16.69 -12.38
N PRO A 468 5.76 15.39 -12.05
CA PRO A 468 5.96 14.89 -10.69
C PRO A 468 7.44 14.77 -10.28
N GLN A 469 7.68 14.41 -9.01
CA GLN A 469 8.99 14.01 -8.45
C GLN A 469 10.05 15.12 -8.41
N HIS A 470 9.61 16.37 -8.19
CA HIS A 470 10.49 17.52 -8.04
C HIS A 470 10.80 17.81 -6.57
N THR A 471 12.05 18.18 -6.32
CA THR A 471 12.45 18.81 -5.06
C THR A 471 11.89 20.24 -4.98
N ALA A 472 11.89 20.81 -3.77
CA ALA A 472 11.46 22.20 -3.56
C ALA A 472 12.23 23.18 -4.46
N GLU A 473 13.54 23.01 -4.62
CA GLU A 473 14.38 23.84 -5.49
C GLU A 473 14.00 23.69 -6.97
N GLU A 474 13.75 22.46 -7.44
CA GLU A 474 13.32 22.23 -8.83
C GLU A 474 11.95 22.85 -9.13
N LEU A 475 11.02 22.83 -8.18
CA LEU A 475 9.73 23.52 -8.33
C LEU A 475 9.92 25.03 -8.53
N HIS A 476 10.84 25.66 -7.79
CA HIS A 476 11.20 27.07 -8.00
C HIS A 476 11.83 27.29 -9.37
N ILE A 477 12.74 26.42 -9.80
CA ILE A 477 13.40 26.54 -11.11
C ILE A 477 12.37 26.47 -12.26
N LEU A 478 11.44 25.51 -12.22
CA LEU A 478 10.37 25.38 -13.21
C LEU A 478 9.46 26.60 -13.22
N TRP A 479 9.13 27.12 -12.03
CA TRP A 479 8.31 28.32 -11.90
C TRP A 479 9.01 29.58 -12.42
N ASP A 480 10.29 29.76 -12.13
CA ASP A 480 11.08 30.89 -12.62
C ASP A 480 11.22 30.86 -14.14
N ARG A 481 11.41 29.67 -14.73
CA ARG A 481 11.37 29.47 -16.18
C ARG A 481 10.01 29.83 -16.75
N LYS A 482 8.92 29.34 -16.17
CA LYS A 482 7.56 29.70 -16.60
C LYS A 482 7.36 31.22 -16.60
N ARG A 483 7.80 31.93 -15.55
CA ARG A 483 7.67 33.39 -15.46
C ARG A 483 8.52 34.13 -16.50
N ALA A 484 9.74 33.65 -16.77
CA ALA A 484 10.66 34.32 -17.68
C ALA A 484 10.37 34.02 -19.15
N CYS A 485 9.98 32.79 -19.47
CA CYS A 485 9.89 32.25 -20.82
C CYS A 485 8.45 31.99 -21.29
N GLY A 486 7.48 31.98 -20.38
CA GLY A 486 6.10 31.54 -20.66
C GLY A 486 5.90 30.02 -20.61
N ASP A 487 6.98 29.25 -20.46
CA ASP A 487 6.97 27.78 -20.41
C ASP A 487 7.93 27.26 -19.32
N PRO A 488 7.52 26.27 -18.51
CA PRO A 488 8.35 25.75 -17.42
C PRO A 488 9.60 24.97 -17.90
N CYS A 489 9.59 24.48 -19.14
CA CYS A 489 10.68 23.70 -19.71
C CYS A 489 11.79 24.56 -20.32
N GLY A 490 11.56 25.86 -20.49
CA GLY A 490 12.56 26.82 -20.92
C GLY A 490 12.03 27.81 -21.95
N CYS A 491 12.94 28.64 -22.46
CA CYS A 491 12.63 29.57 -23.53
C CYS A 491 12.71 28.85 -24.89
N PRO A 492 11.85 29.21 -25.88
CA PRO A 492 11.87 28.66 -27.23
C PRO A 492 13.22 28.76 -27.94
#